data_AF-A0A0G0DZJ4-F1
#
_entry.id   AF-A0A0G0DZJ4-F1
#
_cell.length_a   1.000
_cell.length_b   1.000
_cell.length_c   1.000
_cell.angle_alpha   90.00
_cell.angle_beta   90.00
_cell.angle_gamma   90.00
#
_symmetry.space_group_name_H-M   'P 1'
#
loop_
_entity.id
_entity.type
_entity.pdbx_description
1 polymer ?
#
loop_
_entity_poly.entity_id
_entity_poly.type
_entity_poly.pdbx_seq_one_letter_code
_entity_poly.pdbx_strand_id
1 'polypeptide(L)' 'MKNKNRTTMIKIMSDPKYQGKHVILIADQIYTAKTGKEANKIVDRLEKKFPKEIPAMTYIPKADTLILWL' A
#
# COMPACT_ATOMS: atom_id res chain seq x y z
N MET A 1 17.49 -15.52 12.39
CA MET A 1 17.28 -14.19 13.01
C MET A 1 16.15 -13.46 12.28
N LYS A 2 14.99 -13.23 12.92
CA LYS A 2 13.96 -12.33 12.36
C LYS A 2 14.50 -10.91 12.42
N ASN A 3 14.75 -10.29 11.27
CA ASN A 3 15.28 -8.95 11.15
C ASN A 3 14.27 -7.96 11.77
N LYS A 4 14.62 -7.34 12.91
CA LYS A 4 13.71 -6.58 13.78
C LYS A 4 13.15 -5.29 13.12
N ASN A 5 13.66 -4.92 11.94
CA ASN A 5 13.37 -3.66 11.25
C ASN A 5 12.59 -3.80 9.93
N ARG A 6 12.00 -4.96 9.62
CA ARG A 6 11.24 -5.14 8.36
C ARG A 6 9.91 -4.39 8.42
N THR A 7 9.62 -3.56 7.42
CA THR A 7 8.35 -2.85 7.31
C THR A 7 7.26 -3.86 6.96
N THR A 8 6.18 -3.89 7.74
CA THR A 8 5.04 -4.78 7.48
C THR A 8 3.80 -3.98 7.12
N MET A 9 2.89 -4.57 6.34
CA MET A 9 1.62 -3.93 6.00
C MET A 9 0.81 -3.60 7.27
N ILE A 10 0.85 -4.46 8.29
CA ILE A 10 0.18 -4.22 9.58
C ILE A 10 0.69 -2.93 10.22
N LYS A 11 2.02 -2.71 10.27
CA LYS A 11 2.61 -1.48 10.84
C LYS A 11 2.19 -0.24 10.04
N ILE A 12 2.10 -0.36 8.72
CA ILE A 12 1.65 0.71 7.82
C ILE A 12 0.18 1.06 8.11
N MET A 13 -0.70 0.07 8.24
CA MET A 13 -2.13 0.27 8.49
C MET A 13 -2.41 0.99 9.81
N SER A 14 -1.54 0.81 10.82
CA SER A 14 -1.66 1.51 12.10
C SER A 14 -1.11 2.94 12.11
N ASP A 15 -0.43 3.39 11.04
CA ASP A 15 0.17 4.73 10.98
C ASP A 15 -0.82 5.74 10.34
N PRO A 16 -1.29 6.76 11.11
CA PRO A 16 -2.28 7.72 10.64
C PRO A 16 -1.88 8.47 9.36
N LYS A 17 -0.58 8.58 9.05
CA LYS A 17 -0.11 9.31 7.85
C LYS A 17 -0.54 8.65 6.54
N TYR A 18 -0.99 7.40 6.58
CA TYR A 18 -1.47 6.66 5.43
C TYR A 18 -2.99 6.60 5.28
N GLN A 19 -3.75 7.16 6.23
CA GLN A 19 -5.21 7.24 6.12
C GLN A 19 -5.64 8.05 4.89
N GLY A 20 -6.68 7.57 4.22
CA GLY A 20 -7.22 8.12 2.98
C GLY A 20 -6.37 7.85 1.74
N LYS A 21 -5.44 6.89 1.79
CA LYS A 21 -4.54 6.57 0.66
C LYS A 21 -4.65 5.10 0.28
N HIS A 22 -4.48 4.85 -1.01
CA HIS A 22 -4.04 3.54 -1.48
C HIS A 22 -2.58 3.39 -1.13
N VAL A 23 -2.21 2.29 -0.46
CA VAL A 23 -0.84 2.01 -0.06
C VAL A 23 -0.38 0.72 -0.71
N ILE A 24 0.83 0.74 -1.24
CA ILE A 24 1.48 -0.39 -1.90
C ILE A 24 2.83 -0.59 -1.21
N LEU A 25 3.06 -1.80 -0.70
CA LEU A 25 4.32 -2.25 -0.11
C LEU A 25 4.94 -3.30 -1.01
N ILE A 26 6.15 -3.04 -1.50
CA ILE A 26 6.92 -4.00 -2.32
C ILE A 26 8.41 -3.79 -2.03
N ALA A 27 9.19 -4.88 -1.92
CA ALA A 27 10.63 -4.80 -1.65
C ALA A 27 11.00 -3.84 -0.50
N ASP A 28 10.23 -3.87 0.61
CA ASP A 28 10.36 -2.99 1.78
C ASP A 28 10.18 -1.47 1.49
N GLN A 29 9.67 -1.11 0.31
CA GLN A 29 9.35 0.27 -0.10
C GLN A 29 7.84 0.52 -0.07
N ILE A 30 7.47 1.71 0.41
CA ILE A 30 6.07 2.13 0.54
C ILE A 30 5.77 3.19 -0.52
N TYR A 31 4.75 2.93 -1.33
CA TYR A 31 4.21 3.86 -2.31
C TYR A 31 2.77 4.20 -1.94
N THR A 32 2.32 5.42 -2.24
CA THR A 32 0.96 5.85 -1.93
C THR A 32 0.29 6.56 -3.09
N ALA A 33 -1.02 6.42 -3.21
CA ALA A 33 -1.85 7.12 -4.17
C ALA A 33 -3.14 7.64 -3.52
N LYS A 34 -3.76 8.69 -4.08
CA LYS A 34 -5.05 9.20 -3.57
C LYS A 34 -6.23 8.47 -4.22
N THR A 35 -6.05 7.92 -5.41
CA THR A 35 -7.11 7.23 -6.16
C THR A 35 -6.66 5.85 -6.64
N GLY A 36 -7.62 4.95 -6.88
CA GLY A 36 -7.35 3.62 -7.42
C GLY A 36 -6.69 3.66 -8.80
N LYS A 37 -7.03 4.66 -9.63
CA LYS A 37 -6.42 4.87 -10.96
C LYS A 37 -4.93 5.21 -10.86
N GLU A 38 -4.55 6.07 -9.92
CA GLU A 38 -3.14 6.36 -9.66
C GLU A 38 -2.42 5.15 -9.08
N ALA A 39 -3.07 4.39 -8.19
CA ALA A 39 -2.54 3.17 -7.62
C ALA A 39 -2.20 2.13 -8.71
N ASN A 40 -3.12 1.88 -9.66
CA ASN A 40 -2.87 0.98 -10.78
C ASN A 40 -1.64 1.39 -11.60
N LYS A 41 -1.52 2.68 -11.94
CA LYS A 41 -0.33 3.18 -12.65
C LYS A 41 0.97 2.97 -11.86
N ILE A 42 0.91 3.01 -10.53
CA ILE A 42 2.07 2.73 -9.68
C ILE A 42 2.39 1.24 -9.73
N VAL A 43 1.39 0.37 -9.57
CA VAL A 43 1.57 -1.10 -9.66
C VAL A 43 2.18 -1.52 -10.99
N ASP A 44 1.66 -1.04 -12.11
CA ASP A 44 2.19 -1.35 -13.46
C ASP A 44 3.69 -1.02 -13.61
N ARG A 45 4.16 0.04 -12.94
CA ARG A 45 5.58 0.40 -12.94
C ARG A 45 6.40 -0.46 -11.98
N LEU A 46 5.82 -0.81 -10.83
CA LEU A 46 6.48 -1.62 -9.80
C LEU A 46 6.65 -3.06 -10.24
N GLU A 47 5.68 -3.66 -10.93
CA GLU A 47 5.78 -5.02 -11.47
C GLU A 47 6.95 -5.14 -12.45
N LYS A 48 7.16 -4.12 -13.30
CA LYS A 48 8.31 -4.06 -14.22
C LYS A 48 9.64 -3.87 -13.47
N LYS A 49 9.63 -3.07 -12.41
CA LYS A 49 10.83 -2.74 -11.61
C LYS A 49 11.24 -3.90 -10.69
N PHE A 50 10.28 -4.67 -10.19
CA PHE A 50 10.47 -5.74 -9.21
C PHE A 50 9.77 -7.03 -9.68
N PRO A 51 10.19 -7.65 -10.79
CA PRO A 51 9.46 -8.75 -11.43
C PRO A 51 9.38 -10.05 -10.62
N LYS A 52 10.12 -10.15 -9.50
CA LYS A 52 10.14 -11.31 -8.61
C LYS A 52 9.41 -11.07 -7.28
N GLU A 53 8.97 -9.84 -7.04
CA GLU A 53 8.34 -9.44 -5.80
C GLU A 53 6.84 -9.30 -6.02
N ILE A 54 6.04 -9.70 -5.04
CA ILE A 54 4.59 -9.57 -5.08
C ILE A 54 4.21 -8.36 -4.23
N PRO A 55 3.60 -7.30 -4.80
CA PRO A 55 3.18 -6.15 -4.02
C PRO A 55 2.02 -6.52 -3.08
N ALA A 56 2.12 -6.10 -1.82
CA ALA A 56 0.97 -6.03 -0.93
C ALA A 56 0.32 -4.66 -1.08
N MET A 57 -0.99 -4.61 -1.31
CA MET A 57 -1.69 -3.34 -1.51
C MET A 57 -3.03 -3.30 -0.78
N THR A 58 -3.42 -2.11 -0.31
CA THR A 58 -4.70 -1.87 0.34
C THR A 58 -5.11 -0.41 0.21
N TYR A 59 -6.36 -0.10 0.50
CA TYR A 59 -6.80 1.27 0.81
C TYR A 59 -7.01 1.39 2.31
N ILE A 60 -6.41 2.40 2.93
CA ILE A 60 -6.62 2.69 4.36
C ILE A 60 -7.69 3.77 4.44
N PRO A 61 -8.93 3.45 4.84
CA PRO A 61 -10.00 4.44 4.92
C PRO A 61 -9.73 5.48 5.99
N LYS A 62 -10.26 6.69 5.79
CA LYS A 62 -10.49 7.63 6.89
C LYS A 62 -11.74 7.21 7.65
N ALA A 63 -11.92 7.75 8.86
CA ALA A 63 -13.10 7.47 9.68
C ALA A 63 -14.43 7.81 8.99
N ASP A 64 -14.43 8.80 8.09
CA ASP A 64 -15.58 9.28 7.33
C ASP A 64 -15.69 8.67 5.93
N THR A 65 -14.87 7.66 5.60
CA THR A 65 -14.93 7.01 4.30
C THR A 65 -16.13 6.08 4.21
N LEU A 66 -16.98 6.33 3.21
CA LEU A 66 -18.04 5.40 2.81
C LEU A 66 -17.44 4.20 2.08
N ILE A 67 -17.62 3.00 2.64
CA ILE A 67 -17.34 1.74 1.95
C ILE A 67 -18.66 1.25 1.35
N LEU A 68 -18.78 1.35 0.03
CA LEU A 68 -19.94 0.85 -0.70
C LEU A 68 -19.80 -0.67 -0.87
N TRP A 69 -20.79 -1.42 -0.39
CA TRP A 69 -20.94 -2.83 -0.71
C TRP A 69 -21.98 -2.94 -1.83
N LEU A 70 -21.54 -3.38 -3.02
CA LEU A 70 -22.38 -3.67 -4.18
C LEU A 70 -22.70 -5.16 -4.25
#